data_AF-A0A8J2KXG9-F1
#
_entry.id   AF-A0A8J2KXG9-F1
#
_cell.length_a   1.000
_cell.length_b   1.000
_cell.length_c   1.000
_cell.angle_alpha   90.00
_cell.angle_beta   90.00
_cell.angle_gamma   90.00
#
_symmetry.space_group_name_H-M   'P 1'
#
loop_
_entity.id
_entity.type
_entity.pdbx_description
1 polymer ?
#
loop_
_entity_poly.entity_id
_entity_poly.type
_entity_poly.pdbx_seq_one_letter_code
_entity_poly.pdbx_strand_id
1 'polypeptide(L)'
;MELMNIDINSRRLSSTFDLYHSLDHVLREFSNLPPIKESLNRKNEAVRRIYGQSIFLEIPDNRTCADAGIGDDYCVCSVPVKLNSDRADVRMAVEVAIGQINSMIPPQCSP
;
A
#
# COMPACT_ATOMS: atom_id res chain seq x y z
N MET A 1 -21.36 5.19 -1.56
CA MET A 1 -20.88 3.80 -1.40
C MET A 1 -19.36 3.75 -1.44
N GLU A 2 -18.72 4.42 -2.41
CA GLU A 2 -17.24 4.45 -2.57
C GLU A 2 -16.43 4.90 -1.35
N LEU A 3 -16.89 5.92 -0.61
CA LEU A 3 -16.18 6.39 0.59
C LEU A 3 -16.09 5.34 1.71
N MET A 4 -17.05 4.41 1.76
CA MET A 4 -17.03 3.30 2.74
C MET A 4 -15.89 2.32 2.44
N ASN A 5 -15.61 2.07 1.15
CA ASN A 5 -14.54 1.17 0.75
C ASN A 5 -13.16 1.74 1.04
N ILE A 6 -12.97 3.06 1.00
CA ILE A 6 -11.69 3.70 1.36
C ILE A 6 -11.33 3.38 2.81
N ASP A 7 -12.28 3.49 3.73
CA ASP A 7 -12.04 3.22 5.15
C ASP A 7 -11.73 1.73 5.39
N ILE A 8 -12.50 0.82 4.76
CA ILE A 8 -12.23 -0.62 4.80
C ILE A 8 -10.81 -0.90 4.26
N ASN A 9 -10.48 -0.34 3.10
CA ASN A 9 -9.23 -0.56 2.39
C ASN A 9 -8.01 0.04 3.10
N SER A 10 -8.20 1.00 4.02
CA SER A 10 -7.11 1.53 4.86
C SER A 10 -6.41 0.46 5.71
N ARG A 11 -7.06 -0.70 5.88
CA ARG A 11 -6.54 -1.86 6.63
C ARG A 11 -6.32 -3.10 5.77
N ARG A 12 -6.42 -2.98 4.44
CA ARG A 12 -6.23 -4.09 3.49
C ARG A 12 -4.83 -4.05 2.89
N LEU A 13 -4.35 -5.21 2.45
CA LEU A 13 -3.10 -5.30 1.69
C LEU A 13 -3.27 -4.58 0.34
N SER A 14 -2.54 -3.49 0.16
CA SER A 14 -2.52 -2.70 -1.08
C SER A 14 -1.10 -2.59 -1.64
N SER A 15 -1.03 -2.24 -2.92
CA SER A 15 0.19 -2.12 -3.72
C SER A 15 0.16 -0.81 -4.53
N THR A 16 1.30 -0.44 -5.11
CA THR A 16 1.36 0.71 -6.04
C THR A 16 0.52 0.51 -7.30
N PHE A 17 0.20 -0.73 -7.67
CA PHE A 17 -0.74 -1.02 -8.76
C PHE A 17 -2.17 -0.58 -8.42
N ASP A 18 -2.58 -0.69 -7.15
CA ASP A 18 -3.90 -0.21 -6.72
C ASP A 18 -3.99 1.32 -6.81
N LEU A 19 -2.91 2.02 -6.45
CA LEU A 19 -2.84 3.47 -6.62
C LEU A 19 -2.98 3.87 -8.09
N TYR A 20 -2.26 3.19 -9.00
CA TYR A 20 -2.39 3.44 -10.44
C TYR A 20 -3.84 3.29 -10.91
N HIS A 21 -4.51 2.19 -10.55
CA HIS A 21 -5.90 1.96 -10.92
C HIS A 21 -6.88 2.95 -10.28
N SER A 22 -6.56 3.45 -9.08
CA SER A 22 -7.34 4.48 -8.41
C SER A 22 -7.23 5.82 -9.14
N LEU A 23 -6.03 6.19 -9.60
CA LEU A 23 -5.83 7.38 -10.41
C LEU A 23 -6.53 7.26 -11.77
N ASP A 24 -6.42 6.11 -12.46
CA ASP A 24 -7.16 5.86 -13.71
C ASP A 24 -8.68 5.95 -13.48
N HIS A 25 -9.19 5.40 -12.38
CA HIS A 25 -10.59 5.54 -11.99
C HIS A 25 -10.97 7.01 -11.82
N VAL A 26 -10.23 7.81 -11.03
CA VAL A 26 -10.51 9.25 -10.86
C VAL A 26 -10.53 9.97 -12.20
N LEU A 27 -9.56 9.69 -13.08
CA LEU A 27 -9.51 10.33 -14.40
C LEU A 27 -10.73 9.97 -15.25
N ARG A 28 -11.18 8.71 -15.24
CA ARG A 28 -12.34 8.28 -16.03
C ARG A 28 -13.65 8.85 -15.52
N GLU A 29 -13.82 8.92 -14.20
CA GLU A 29 -15.08 9.37 -13.60
C GLU A 29 -15.19 10.91 -13.54
N PHE A 30 -14.08 11.61 -13.38
CA PHE A 30 -14.07 13.06 -13.12
C PHE A 30 -13.39 13.90 -14.21
N SER A 31 -12.99 13.31 -15.34
CA SER A 31 -12.44 14.05 -16.47
C SER A 31 -12.99 13.55 -17.81
N ASN A 32 -12.86 14.37 -18.85
CA ASN A 32 -13.19 13.98 -20.23
C ASN A 32 -11.98 13.42 -20.99
N LEU A 33 -10.94 12.98 -20.28
CA LEU A 33 -9.76 12.41 -20.89
C LEU A 33 -10.06 11.01 -21.44
N PRO A 34 -9.44 10.63 -22.57
CA PRO A 34 -9.58 9.27 -23.08
C PRO A 34 -8.99 8.26 -22.08
N PRO A 35 -9.51 7.02 -22.04
CA PRO A 35 -9.01 5.97 -21.15
C PRO A 35 -7.52 5.72 -21.35
N ILE A 36 -6.79 5.40 -20.28
CA ILE A 36 -5.39 5.04 -20.38
C ILE A 36 -5.27 3.76 -21.22
N LYS A 37 -4.56 3.85 -22.35
CA LYS A 37 -4.35 2.72 -23.25
C LYS A 37 -3.51 1.62 -22.57
N GLU A 38 -3.78 0.38 -22.93
CA GLU A 38 -2.92 -0.74 -22.56
C GLU A 38 -1.52 -0.53 -23.16
N SER A 39 -0.50 -0.92 -22.41
CA SER A 39 0.88 -0.91 -22.91
C SER A 39 1.01 -1.98 -23.98
N LEU A 40 1.77 -1.72 -25.05
CA LEU A 40 2.05 -2.73 -26.08
C LEU A 40 3.39 -3.40 -25.80
N ASN A 41 3.48 -4.71 -26.04
CA ASN A 41 4.76 -5.42 -26.02
C ASN A 41 5.52 -5.21 -27.34
N ARG A 42 6.71 -5.82 -27.46
CA ARG A 42 7.56 -5.72 -28.68
C ARG A 42 6.91 -6.29 -29.95
N LYS A 43 5.82 -7.06 -29.82
CA LYS A 43 5.04 -7.64 -30.92
C LYS A 43 3.76 -6.84 -31.21
N ASN A 44 3.60 -5.65 -30.63
CA ASN A 44 2.40 -4.83 -30.69
C ASN A 44 1.14 -5.49 -30.10
N GLU A 45 1.30 -6.47 -29.20
CA GLU A 45 0.19 -7.07 -28.47
C GLU A 45 -0.06 -6.30 -27.19
N ALA A 46 -1.34 -6.15 -26.84
CA ALA A 46 -1.73 -5.43 -25.64
C ALA A 46 -1.34 -6.23 -24.39
N VAL A 47 -0.62 -5.56 -23.49
CA VAL A 47 -0.19 -6.09 -22.19
C VAL A 47 -1.25 -5.69 -21.17
N ARG A 48 -2.03 -6.68 -20.76
CA ARG A 48 -2.98 -6.49 -19.66
C ARG A 48 -2.24 -6.23 -18.36
N ARG A 49 -2.69 -5.20 -17.66
CA ARG A 49 -2.29 -4.92 -16.28
C ARG A 49 -3.13 -5.84 -15.39
N ILE A 50 -2.51 -6.94 -14.95
CA ILE A 50 -3.18 -8.01 -14.22
C ILE A 50 -3.23 -7.79 -12.70
N TYR A 51 -2.43 -6.86 -12.19
CA TYR A 51 -2.35 -6.56 -10.76
C TYR A 51 -3.03 -5.24 -10.44
N GLY A 52 -3.64 -5.21 -9.25
CA GLY A 52 -4.22 -4.01 -8.68
C GLY A 52 -5.68 -3.79 -9.05
N GLN A 53 -6.35 -2.96 -8.25
CA GLN A 53 -7.70 -2.47 -8.48
C GLN A 53 -7.86 -1.06 -7.90
N SER A 54 -8.93 -0.36 -8.28
CA SER A 54 -9.22 0.94 -7.65
C SER A 54 -9.56 0.77 -6.17
N ILE A 55 -9.00 1.62 -5.30
CA ILE A 55 -9.28 1.64 -3.85
C ILE A 55 -10.71 2.09 -3.52
N PHE A 56 -11.47 2.60 -4.50
CA PHE A 56 -12.90 2.87 -4.33
C PHE A 56 -13.75 1.59 -4.39
N LEU A 57 -13.15 0.47 -4.79
CA LEU A 57 -13.72 -0.89 -4.73
C LEU A 57 -13.12 -1.63 -3.52
N GLU A 58 -13.92 -2.43 -2.83
CA GLU A 58 -13.43 -3.21 -1.69
C GLU A 58 -12.31 -4.17 -2.10
N ILE A 59 -11.18 -4.09 -1.40
CA ILE A 59 -10.06 -5.02 -1.55
C ILE A 59 -10.35 -6.25 -0.69
N PRO A 60 -10.20 -7.48 -1.23
CA PRO A 60 -10.42 -8.71 -0.48
C PRO A 60 -9.61 -8.78 0.81
N ASP A 61 -10.21 -9.32 1.86
CA ASP A 61 -9.58 -9.47 3.18
C ASP A 61 -8.45 -10.50 3.19
N ASN A 62 -8.58 -11.52 2.35
CA ASN A 62 -7.67 -12.65 2.17
C ASN A 62 -6.70 -12.45 1.00
N ARG A 63 -6.55 -11.23 0.48
CA ARG A 63 -5.64 -10.93 -0.63
C ARG A 63 -4.19 -11.24 -0.25
N THR A 64 -3.50 -11.97 -1.13
CA THR A 64 -2.09 -12.33 -0.94
C THR A 64 -1.15 -11.32 -1.61
N CYS A 65 0.14 -11.37 -1.26
CA CYS A 65 1.16 -10.57 -1.94
C CYS A 65 1.24 -10.87 -3.44
N ALA A 66 1.06 -12.14 -3.84
CA ALA A 66 1.00 -12.53 -5.25
C ALA A 66 -0.18 -11.88 -5.99
N ASP A 67 -1.37 -11.85 -5.37
CA ASP A 67 -2.54 -11.15 -5.93
C ASP A 67 -2.32 -9.62 -6.02
N ALA A 68 -1.47 -9.08 -5.15
CA ALA A 68 -1.08 -7.68 -5.14
C ALA A 68 0.12 -7.36 -6.06
N GLY A 69 0.69 -8.35 -6.75
CA GLY A 69 1.87 -8.16 -7.60
C GLY A 69 3.15 -7.84 -6.81
N ILE A 70 3.18 -8.16 -5.52
CA ILE A 70 4.33 -7.96 -4.62
C ILE A 70 5.14 -9.25 -4.61
N GLY A 71 6.41 -9.17 -5.01
CA GLY A 71 7.33 -10.32 -4.96
C GLY A 71 7.62 -10.76 -3.53
N ASP A 72 7.96 -12.03 -3.35
CA ASP A 72 8.15 -12.65 -2.02
C ASP A 72 9.18 -11.90 -1.16
N ASP A 73 10.25 -11.39 -1.77
CA ASP A 73 11.31 -10.61 -1.08
C ASP A 73 10.80 -9.29 -0.48
N TYR A 74 9.66 -8.80 -0.94
CA TYR A 74 9.03 -7.54 -0.51
C TYR A 74 7.71 -7.75 0.21
N CYS A 75 7.26 -9.01 0.33
CA CYS A 75 6.04 -9.32 1.05
C CYS A 75 6.28 -9.16 2.55
N VAL A 76 5.53 -8.28 3.20
CA VAL A 76 5.66 -8.08 4.64
C VAL A 76 5.08 -9.29 5.35
N CYS A 77 5.94 -10.12 5.96
CA CYS A 77 5.54 -11.36 6.63
C CYS A 77 4.62 -11.13 7.85
N SER A 78 4.61 -9.93 8.41
CA SER A 78 3.91 -9.61 9.66
C SER A 78 2.92 -8.47 9.47
N VAL A 79 1.64 -8.76 9.65
CA VAL A 79 0.59 -7.73 9.71
C VAL A 79 0.82 -6.88 10.97
N PRO A 80 0.84 -5.54 10.87
CA PRO A 80 0.94 -4.68 12.05
C PRO A 80 -0.21 -4.96 13.01
N VAL A 81 0.12 -5.32 14.25
CA VAL A 81 -0.86 -5.52 15.32
C VAL A 81 -0.89 -4.29 16.22
N LYS A 82 -2.10 -3.83 16.56
CA LYS A 82 -2.27 -2.74 17.52
C LYS A 82 -1.94 -3.27 18.92
N LEU A 83 -0.88 -2.72 19.52
CA LEU A 83 -0.49 -3.01 20.90
C LEU A 83 -1.20 -2.05 21.86
N ASN A 84 -1.47 -2.52 23.09
CA ASN A 84 -1.99 -1.67 24.16
C ASN A 84 -0.84 -0.86 24.77
N SER A 85 -0.88 0.47 24.62
CA SER A 85 0.13 1.41 25.11
C SER A 85 0.19 1.54 26.63
N ASP A 86 -0.82 1.05 27.36
CA ASP A 86 -0.85 1.12 28.83
C ASP A 86 -0.10 -0.05 29.48
N ARG A 87 0.24 -1.07 28.71
CA ARG A 87 1.04 -2.19 29.18
C ARG A 87 2.49 -1.77 29.44
N ALA A 88 2.98 -2.06 30.65
CA ALA A 88 4.33 -1.72 31.06
C ALA A 88 5.42 -2.35 30.17
N ASP A 89 5.21 -3.59 29.72
CA ASP A 89 6.15 -4.29 28.84
C ASP A 89 6.19 -3.67 27.44
N VAL A 90 5.06 -3.22 26.91
CA VAL A 90 5.01 -2.49 25.63
C VAL A 90 5.74 -1.16 25.73
N ARG A 91 5.54 -0.40 26.81
CA ARG A 91 6.25 0.88 27.03
C ARG A 91 7.75 0.69 27.12
N MET A 92 8.20 -0.29 27.90
CA MET A 92 9.62 -0.61 28.04
C MET A 92 10.25 -1.00 26.69
N ALA A 93 9.58 -1.86 25.92
CA ALA A 93 10.06 -2.25 24.59
C ALA A 93 10.18 -1.05 23.63
N VAL A 94 9.20 -0.14 23.66
CA VAL A 94 9.21 1.09 22.85
C VAL A 94 10.35 2.01 23.27
N GLU A 95 10.57 2.24 24.57
CA GLU A 95 11.65 3.08 25.09
C GLU A 95 13.02 2.57 24.64
N VAL A 96 13.25 1.25 24.74
CA VAL A 96 14.50 0.62 24.29
C VAL A 96 14.68 0.75 22.78
N ALA A 97 13.64 0.48 21.99
CA ALA A 97 13.69 0.56 20.54
C ALA A 97 13.98 1.99 20.07
N ILE A 98 13.27 3.00 20.60
CA ILE A 98 13.48 4.41 20.28
C ILE A 98 14.88 4.86 20.71
N GLY A 99 15.33 4.46 21.91
CA GLY A 99 16.68 4.78 22.38
C GLY A 99 17.75 4.28 21.43
N GLN A 100 17.59 3.07 20.89
CA GLN A 100 18.55 2.49 19.96
C GLN A 100 18.46 3.10 18.56
N ILE A 101 17.27 3.41 18.05
CA ILE A 101 17.12 4.13 16.79
C ILE A 101 17.81 5.49 16.89
N ASN A 102 17.58 6.23 17.98
CA ASN A 102 18.17 7.54 18.20
C ASN A 102 19.70 7.49 18.36
N SER A 103 20.27 6.37 18.83
CA SER A 103 21.73 6.20 18.92
C SER A 103 22.38 5.96 17.55
N MET A 104 21.62 5.39 16.61
CA MET A 104 22.06 5.10 15.24
C MET A 104 21.84 6.28 14.28
N ILE A 105 20.91 7.18 14.61
CA ILE A 105 20.71 8.40 13.85
C ILE A 105 21.92 9.31 14.10
N PRO A 106 22.75 9.62 13.09
CA PRO A 106 23.83 10.57 13.27
C PRO A 106 23.22 11.90 13.72
N PRO A 107 23.90 12.71 14.56
CA PRO A 107 23.39 14.02 14.92
C PRO A 107 23.13 14.79 13.63
N GLN A 108 21.84 14.95 13.28
CA GLN A 108 21.43 15.76 12.14
C GLN A 108 22.15 17.10 12.23
N CYS A 109 22.77 17.49 11.11
CA CYS A 109 23.54 18.70 10.95
C CYS A 109 22.91 19.88 11.68
N SER A 110 23.67 20.46 12.63
CA SER A 110 23.42 21.81 13.10
C SER A 110 23.61 22.78 11.92
N PRO A 111 22.76 23.81 11.75
CA PRO A 111 23.09 24.93 10.87
C PRO A 111 24.39 25.60 11.32
#